data_AF-A0A6G2ICA0-F1
#
_entry.id   AF-A0A6G2ICA0-F1
#
_cell.length_a   1.000
_cell.length_b   1.000
_cell.length_c   1.000
_cell.angle_alpha   90.00
_cell.angle_beta   90.00
_cell.angle_gamma   90.00
#
_symmetry.space_group_name_H-M   'P 1'
#
loop_
_entity.id
_entity.type
_entity.pdbx_description
1 polymer ?
#
loop_
_entity_poly.entity_id
_entity_poly.type
_entity_poly.pdbx_seq_one_letter_code
_entity_poly.pdbx_strand_id
1 'polypeptide(L)'
;MQQSRSRRMCLDCQALTETPILLYAIERTSGPAFPVYACPECAPARLTPDAALAQLFNHTHGCAECTPLDSCAQGWALSRVVGRSLRRARPAPTDTPPADSS
;
A
#
# COMPACT_ATOMS: atom_id res chain seq x y z
N MET A 1 -1.21 -11.71 18.89
CA MET A 1 -1.31 -10.34 19.44
C MET A 1 -2.18 -9.52 18.49
N GLN A 2 -3.44 -9.27 18.86
CA GLN A 2 -4.31 -8.35 18.12
C GLN A 2 -3.72 -6.96 18.23
N GLN A 3 -3.15 -6.43 17.14
CA GLN A 3 -2.81 -5.02 17.09
C GLN A 3 -4.13 -4.26 17.16
N SER A 4 -4.31 -3.47 18.23
CA SER A 4 -5.37 -2.48 18.35
C SER A 4 -5.48 -1.72 17.02
N ARG A 5 -6.71 -1.48 16.52
CA ARG A 5 -6.99 -0.64 15.34
C ARG A 5 -6.50 0.78 15.61
N SER A 6 -5.19 0.98 15.55
CA SER A 6 -4.56 2.25 15.82
C SER A 6 -4.87 3.15 14.63
N ARG A 7 -5.83 4.04 14.82
CA ARG A 7 -6.11 5.10 13.86
C ARG A 7 -4.83 5.89 13.66
N ARG A 8 -4.45 6.13 12.41
CA ARG A 8 -3.30 6.97 12.07
C ARG A 8 -3.76 8.13 11.21
N MET A 9 -3.04 9.24 11.32
CA MET A 9 -3.24 10.39 10.47
C MET A 9 -2.63 10.13 9.09
N CYS A 10 -3.38 10.41 8.03
CA CYS A 10 -2.84 10.40 6.68
C CYS A 10 -1.94 11.63 6.44
N LEU A 11 -0.72 11.41 5.93
CA LEU A 11 0.22 12.48 5.57
C LEU A 11 -0.38 13.47 4.56
N ASP A 12 -1.08 12.96 3.54
CA ASP A 12 -1.59 13.78 2.44
C ASP A 12 -2.87 14.54 2.82
N CYS A 13 -3.96 13.83 3.10
CA CYS A 13 -5.27 14.45 3.32
C CYS A 13 -5.59 14.80 4.77
N GLN A 14 -4.70 14.46 5.73
CA GLN A 14 -4.89 14.76 7.16
C GLN A 14 -6.21 14.20 7.74
N ALA A 15 -6.75 13.15 7.14
CA ALA A 15 -7.85 12.37 7.72
C ALA A 15 -7.29 11.23 8.58
N LEU A 16 -7.96 10.94 9.69
CA LEU A 16 -7.71 9.72 10.47
C LEU A 16 -8.24 8.51 9.70
N THR A 17 -7.40 7.49 9.52
CA THR A 17 -7.76 6.22 8.87
C THR A 17 -7.64 5.05 9.85
N GLU A 18 -8.58 4.11 9.74
CA GLU A 18 -8.53 2.82 10.45
C GLU A 18 -7.71 1.75 9.72
N THR A 19 -7.36 2.01 8.46
CA THR A 19 -6.54 1.13 7.62
C THR A 19 -5.30 1.88 7.13
N PRO A 20 -4.35 2.19 8.03
CA PRO A 20 -3.19 2.98 7.67
C PRO A 20 -2.22 2.20 6.78
N ILE A 21 -1.72 2.84 5.74
CA ILE A 21 -0.69 2.29 4.84
C ILE A 21 0.64 2.94 5.20
N LEU A 22 1.67 2.14 5.49
CA LEU A 22 2.99 2.68 5.84
C LEU A 22 3.62 3.28 4.58
N LEU A 23 4.16 4.49 4.67
CA LEU A 23 4.93 5.08 3.56
C LEU A 23 6.42 4.85 3.77
N TYR A 24 6.91 5.29 4.92
CA TYR A 24 8.29 5.18 5.35
C TYR A 24 8.34 5.38 6.86
N ALA A 25 9.46 5.04 7.48
CA ALA A 25 9.76 5.42 8.85
C ALA A 25 10.89 6.45 8.84
N ILE A 26 10.73 7.53 9.59
CA ILE A 26 11.81 8.49 9.79
C ILE A 26 12.75 7.88 10.82
N GLU A 27 13.93 7.47 10.37
CA GLU A 27 15.00 7.02 11.24
C GLU A 27 15.53 8.18 12.07
N ARG A 28 15.85 7.91 13.34
CA ARG A 28 16.44 8.88 14.26
C ARG A 28 17.76 8.33 14.77
N THR A 29 18.69 9.22 15.08
CA THR A 29 19.98 8.88 15.70
C THR A 29 19.84 8.15 17.04
N SER A 30 18.69 8.27 17.71
CA SER A 30 18.34 7.49 18.90
C SER A 30 16.82 7.31 19.05
N GLY A 31 16.40 6.21 19.68
CA GLY A 31 15.00 5.88 19.95
C GLY A 31 14.27 5.19 18.78
N PRO A 32 12.97 4.87 18.94
CA PRO A 32 12.18 4.20 17.91
C PRO A 32 11.97 5.13 16.70
N ALA A 33 12.00 4.55 15.51
CA ALA A 33 11.68 5.27 14.27
C ALA A 33 10.23 5.79 14.30
N PHE A 34 9.98 6.88 13.58
CA PHE A 34 8.64 7.48 13.50
C PHE A 34 7.94 7.04 12.20
N PRO A 35 7.00 6.09 12.25
CA PRO A 35 6.31 5.63 11.04
C PRO A 35 5.36 6.72 10.52
N VAL A 36 5.44 6.97 9.21
CA VAL A 36 4.58 7.91 8.49
C VAL A 36 3.59 7.11 7.65
N TYR A 37 2.31 7.46 7.75
CA TYR A 37 1.22 6.72 7.13
C TYR A 37 0.44 7.56 6.12
N ALA A 38 -0.22 6.89 5.18
CA ALA A 38 -1.28 7.45 4.34
C ALA A 38 -2.56 6.61 4.46
N CYS A 39 -3.69 7.21 4.08
CA CYS A 39 -4.92 6.45 3.87
C CYS A 39 -4.83 5.62 2.56
N PRO A 40 -5.67 4.60 2.39
CA PRO A 40 -5.62 3.74 1.19
C PRO A 40 -5.88 4.48 -0.13
N GLU A 41 -6.54 5.63 -0.08
CA GLU A 41 -6.82 6.44 -1.26
C GLU A 41 -5.60 7.28 -1.68
N CYS A 42 -4.83 7.81 -0.72
CA CYS A 42 -3.64 8.63 -0.99
C CYS A 42 -2.37 7.81 -1.21
N ALA A 43 -2.23 6.65 -0.54
CA ALA A 43 -1.02 5.83 -0.58
C ALA A 43 -0.51 5.46 -1.98
N PRO A 44 -1.35 5.16 -3.00
CA PRO A 44 -0.87 4.85 -4.35
C PRO A 44 -0.13 6.00 -5.05
N ALA A 45 -0.16 7.23 -4.51
CA ALA A 45 0.63 8.35 -5.02
C ALA A 45 2.06 8.41 -4.47
N ARG A 46 2.31 7.68 -3.37
CA ARG A 46 3.56 7.75 -2.62
C ARG A 46 4.36 6.45 -2.70
N LEU A 47 3.72 5.33 -3.03
CA LEU A 47 4.33 4.01 -3.08
C LEU A 47 4.68 3.57 -4.49
N THR A 48 5.82 2.90 -4.62
CA THR A 48 6.10 2.05 -5.78
C THR A 48 5.19 0.80 -5.75
N PRO A 49 4.93 0.14 -6.89
CA PRO A 49 4.22 -1.13 -6.92
C PRO A 49 4.85 -2.19 -6.00
N ASP A 50 6.17 -2.29 -5.99
CA ASP A 50 6.90 -3.26 -5.17
C ASP A 50 6.73 -3.00 -3.67
N ALA A 51 6.78 -1.73 -3.24
CA ALA A 51 6.55 -1.37 -1.85
C ALA A 51 5.11 -1.69 -1.40
N ALA A 52 4.13 -1.47 -2.28
CA ALA A 52 2.74 -1.85 -2.00
C ALA A 52 2.57 -3.39 -1.91
N LEU A 53 3.20 -4.14 -2.82
CA LEU A 53 3.16 -5.60 -2.83
C LEU A 53 3.82 -6.20 -1.58
N ALA A 54 5.00 -5.70 -1.19
CA ALA A 54 5.70 -6.16 0.00
C ALA A 54 4.86 -5.95 1.27
N GLN A 55 4.17 -4.82 1.40
CA GLN A 55 3.28 -4.59 2.53
C GLN A 55 2.08 -5.54 2.57
N LEU A 56 1.45 -5.79 1.42
CA LEU A 56 0.38 -6.78 1.31
C LEU A 56 0.87 -8.16 1.75
N PHE A 57 1.98 -8.61 1.19
CA PHE A 57 2.59 -9.90 1.51
C PHE A 57 2.91 -10.04 3.01
N ASN A 58 3.60 -9.06 3.59
CA ASN A 58 3.97 -9.06 5.00
C ASN A 58 2.74 -9.11 5.91
N HIS A 59 1.68 -8.38 5.54
CA HIS A 59 0.44 -8.41 6.31
C HIS A 59 -0.24 -9.77 6.21
N THR A 60 -0.42 -10.32 5.00
CA THR A 60 -1.09 -11.61 4.80
C THR A 60 -0.35 -12.77 5.45
N HIS A 61 0.99 -12.71 5.47
CA HIS A 61 1.80 -13.72 6.15
C HIS A 61 1.66 -13.67 7.68
N GLY A 62 1.44 -12.47 8.25
CA GLY A 62 1.32 -12.26 9.69
C GLY A 62 -0.10 -12.26 10.24
N CYS A 63 -1.12 -12.31 9.38
CA CYS A 63 -2.53 -12.13 9.78
C CYS A 63 -3.32 -13.44 9.64
N ALA A 64 -3.81 -13.96 10.77
CA ALA A 64 -4.63 -15.17 10.79
C ALA A 64 -6.03 -15.00 10.15
N GLU A 65 -6.51 -13.76 10.01
CA GLU A 65 -7.83 -13.42 9.49
C GLU A 65 -7.81 -13.05 8.00
N CYS A 66 -6.65 -13.05 7.35
CA CYS A 66 -6.49 -12.66 5.94
C CYS A 66 -6.90 -13.74 4.93
N THR A 67 -7.58 -14.80 5.37
CA THR A 67 -8.01 -15.89 4.49
C THR A 67 -9.53 -16.10 4.66
N PRO A 68 -10.36 -15.64 3.72
CA PRO A 68 -10.02 -14.97 2.45
C PRO A 68 -9.54 -13.50 2.64
N LEU A 69 -8.84 -12.95 1.64
CA LEU A 69 -8.14 -11.65 1.73
C LEU A 69 -9.05 -10.46 2.08
N ASP A 70 -10.31 -10.52 1.70
CA ASP A 70 -11.33 -9.50 1.98
C ASP A 70 -11.93 -9.59 3.40
N SER A 71 -11.60 -10.63 4.17
CA SER A 71 -12.03 -10.78 5.56
C SER A 71 -11.25 -9.89 6.53
N CYS A 72 -10.09 -9.37 6.11
CA CYS A 72 -9.31 -8.41 6.88
C CYS A 72 -9.39 -7.02 6.25
N ALA A 73 -9.87 -6.02 7.00
CA ALA A 73 -9.97 -4.65 6.51
C ALA A 73 -8.62 -4.07 6.03
N GLN A 74 -7.54 -4.39 6.74
CA GLN A 74 -6.19 -3.96 6.36
C GLN A 74 -5.68 -4.71 5.12
N GLY A 75 -5.89 -6.03 5.05
CA GLY A 75 -5.57 -6.84 3.86
C GLY A 75 -6.30 -6.36 2.61
N TRP A 76 -7.59 -6.06 2.73
CA TRP A 76 -8.40 -5.49 1.65
C TRP A 76 -7.96 -4.08 1.24
N ALA A 77 -7.58 -3.23 2.19
CA ALA A 77 -7.03 -1.92 1.89
C ALA A 77 -5.70 -2.03 1.11
N LEU A 78 -4.80 -2.92 1.55
CA LEU A 78 -3.51 -3.16 0.89
C LEU A 78 -3.69 -3.73 -0.53
N SER A 79 -4.63 -4.66 -0.74
CA SER A 79 -4.91 -5.21 -2.07
C SER A 79 -5.39 -4.13 -3.06
N ARG A 80 -6.24 -3.20 -2.59
CA ARG A 80 -6.66 -2.03 -3.39
C ARG A 80 -5.51 -1.09 -3.71
N VAL A 81 -4.62 -0.85 -2.75
CA VAL A 81 -3.43 -0.01 -2.94
C VAL A 81 -2.52 -0.63 -4.00
N VAL A 82 -2.24 -1.94 -3.91
CA VAL A 82 -1.48 -2.68 -4.93
C VAL A 82 -2.09 -2.50 -6.31
N GLY A 83 -3.40 -2.78 -6.45
CA GLY A 83 -4.07 -2.65 -7.75
C GLY A 83 -4.03 -1.23 -8.32
N ARG A 84 -4.11 -0.20 -7.48
CA ARG A 84 -3.99 1.20 -7.90
C ARG A 84 -2.56 1.58 -8.26
N SER A 85 -1.57 1.16 -7.49
CA SER A 85 -0.15 1.40 -7.79
C SER A 85 0.26 0.75 -9.12
N LEU A 86 -0.18 -0.48 -9.37
CA LEU A 86 0.05 -1.18 -10.64
C LEU A 86 -0.59 -0.45 -11.82
N ARG A 87 -1.86 -0.01 -11.69
CA ARG A 87 -2.53 0.75 -12.75
C ARG A 87 -1.84 2.08 -13.06
N ARG A 88 -1.26 2.74 -12.05
CA ARG A 88 -0.51 3.99 -12.22
C ARG A 88 0.86 3.79 -12.84
N ALA A 89 1.53 2.68 -12.53
CA ALA A 89 2.82 2.34 -13.11
C ALA A 89 2.70 1.74 -14.52
N ARG A 90 1.50 1.29 -14.92
CA ARG A 90 1.26 0.72 -16.24
C ARG A 90 1.59 1.76 -17.32
N PRO A 91 2.52 1.45 -18.25
CA PRO A 91 2.79 2.32 -19.39
C PRO A 91 1.53 2.57 -20.21
N ALA A 92 1.47 3.73 -20.87
CA ALA A 92 0.44 3.95 -21.89
C ALA A 92 0.58 2.87 -22.98
N PRO A 93 -0.53 2.34 -23.51
CA PRO A 93 -0.46 1.47 -24.67
C PRO A 93 0.24 2.22 -25.80
N THR A 94 1.26 1.60 -26.39
CA THR A 94 1.94 2.14 -27.56
C THR A 94 1.05 1.89 -28.78
N ASP A 95 0.65 2.96 -29.48
CA ASP A 95 -0.14 2.87 -30.71
C ASP A 95 0.68 2.37 -31.92
N THR A 96 1.91 1.91 -31.73
CA THR A 96 2.73 1.39 -32.81
C THR A 96 2.22 0.00 -33.23
N PRO A 97 1.63 -0.16 -34.42
CA PRO A 97 1.29 -1.48 -34.92
C PRO A 97 2.57 -2.33 -35.04
N PRO A 98 2.48 -3.65 -34.80
CA PRO A 98 3.63 -4.53 -34.99
C PRO A 98 4.16 -4.35 -36.42
N ALA A 99 5.46 -4.13 -36.56
CA ALA A 99 6.06 -3.96 -37.87
C ALA A 99 5.83 -5.24 -38.69
N ASP A 100 5.12 -5.11 -39.81
CA ASP A 100 4.97 -6.19 -40.78
C ASP A 100 6.36 -6.66 -41.21
N SER A 101 6.68 -7.90 -40.86
CA SER A 101 7.91 -8.56 -41.26
C SER A 101 7.72 -9.04 -42.71
N SER A 102 8.37 -8.36 -43.66
CA SER A 102 8.50 -8.80 -45.06
C SER A 102 9.69 -9.73 -45.23
#